data_AF-A0AA38U7V1-F1
#
_entry.id   AF-A0AA38U7V1-F1
#
_cell.length_a   1.000
_cell.length_b   1.000
_cell.length_c   1.000
_cell.angle_alpha   90.00
_cell.angle_beta   90.00
_cell.angle_gamma   90.00
#
_symmetry.space_group_name_H-M   'P 1'
#
loop_
_entity.id
_entity.type
_entity.pdbx_description
1 polymer ?
#
loop_
_entity_poly.entity_id
_entity_poly.type
_entity_poly.pdbx_seq_one_letter_code
_entity_poly.pdbx_strand_id
1 'polypeptide(L)'
;MFFIALRSFDARTAAILPNSALLITTPNMDFVHAPVPKCETRMRRAYNFAKDDPLYWPQPFHQSVAHLAVIPYPSNASEHPLYYAWYQPASSDFLPNTS
;
A
#
# COMPACT_ATOMS: atom_id res chain seq x y z
N MET A 1 -3.29 28.55 26.11
CA MET A 1 -3.95 27.45 25.37
C MET A 1 -3.22 26.17 25.75
N PHE A 2 -3.84 25.30 26.55
CA PHE A 2 -3.21 24.04 26.98
C PHE A 2 -3.57 22.95 25.97
N PHE A 3 -2.57 22.42 25.26
CA PHE A 3 -2.74 21.20 24.48
C PHE A 3 -2.69 20.02 25.45
N ILE A 4 -3.82 19.35 25.66
CA ILE A 4 -3.87 18.08 26.38
C ILE A 4 -3.27 17.04 25.44
N ALA A 5 -2.15 16.44 25.82
CA ALA A 5 -1.55 15.33 25.09
C ALA A 5 -2.48 14.10 25.16
N LEU A 6 -2.85 13.57 24.00
CA LEU A 6 -3.63 12.33 23.90
C LEU A 6 -2.86 11.17 24.54
N ARG A 7 -3.50 10.44 25.44
CA ARG A 7 -2.98 9.22 26.07
C ARG A 7 -3.32 7.99 25.24
N SER A 8 -2.69 6.87 25.56
CA SER A 8 -2.88 5.58 24.87
C SER A 8 -4.33 5.08 24.82
N PHE A 9 -5.23 5.64 25.63
CA PHE A 9 -6.65 5.28 25.71
C PHE A 9 -7.60 6.43 25.35
N ASP A 10 -7.08 7.57 24.91
CA ASP A 10 -7.90 8.71 24.54
C ASP A 10 -8.36 8.56 23.08
N ALA A 11 -9.62 8.20 22.87
CA ALA A 11 -10.21 8.18 21.54
C ALA A 11 -10.77 9.56 21.20
N ARG A 12 -10.36 10.11 20.05
CA ARG A 12 -10.93 11.34 19.49
C ARG A 12 -12.24 11.05 18.75
N THR A 13 -12.35 9.88 18.13
CA THR A 13 -13.57 9.44 17.44
C THR A 13 -13.70 7.93 17.51
N ALA A 14 -14.95 7.44 17.50
CA ALA A 14 -15.26 6.02 17.46
C ALA A 14 -16.39 5.73 16.48
N ALA A 15 -16.38 4.52 15.91
CA ALA A 15 -17.47 4.02 15.07
C ALA A 15 -17.71 2.53 15.32
N ILE A 16 -18.99 2.15 15.30
CA ILE A 16 -19.41 0.75 15.29
C ILE A 16 -19.56 0.34 13.84
N LEU A 17 -18.87 -0.73 13.44
CA LEU A 17 -18.96 -1.22 12.08
C LEU A 17 -20.26 -2.04 11.92
N PRO A 18 -21.20 -1.65 11.03
CA PRO A 18 -22.50 -2.32 10.89
C PRO A 18 -22.35 -3.80 10.55
N ASN A 19 -23.22 -4.64 11.12
CA ASN A 19 -23.19 -6.10 10.95
C ASN A 19 -21.87 -6.77 11.37
N SER A 20 -21.06 -6.10 12.19
CA SER A 20 -19.87 -6.66 12.82
C SER A 20 -19.91 -6.39 14.32
N ALA A 21 -19.21 -7.19 15.12
CA ALA A 21 -19.03 -6.95 16.55
C ALA A 21 -17.82 -6.03 16.86
N LEU A 22 -17.37 -5.24 15.88
CA LEU A 22 -16.16 -4.43 15.99
C LEU A 22 -16.48 -2.97 16.36
N LEU A 23 -15.84 -2.50 17.42
CA LEU A 23 -15.74 -1.09 17.79
C LEU A 23 -14.38 -0.55 17.36
N ILE A 24 -14.37 0.45 16.49
CA ILE A 24 -13.15 1.11 16.03
C ILE A 24 -13.02 2.43 16.77
N THR A 25 -11.86 2.68 17.37
CA THR A 25 -11.52 3.96 18.01
C THR A 25 -10.26 4.52 17.37
N THR A 26 -10.17 5.85 17.24
CA THR A 26 -8.98 6.53 16.71
C THR A 26 -8.64 7.75 17.56
N PRO A 27 -7.37 7.89 18.00
CA PRO A 27 -6.91 9.08 18.71
C PRO A 27 -6.55 10.23 17.75
N ASN A 28 -6.23 9.92 16.50
CA ASN A 28 -5.51 10.84 15.60
C ASN A 28 -6.38 11.40 14.46
N MET A 29 -7.65 11.02 14.38
CA MET A 29 -8.56 11.41 13.30
C MET A 29 -9.92 11.84 13.87
N ASP A 30 -10.59 12.74 13.15
CA ASP A 30 -11.93 13.25 13.50
C ASP A 30 -13.08 12.39 12.96
N PHE A 31 -12.78 11.39 12.13
CA PHE A 31 -13.77 10.52 11.51
C PHE A 31 -13.18 9.14 11.22
N VAL A 32 -14.05 8.13 11.24
CA VAL A 32 -13.73 6.74 10.88
C VAL A 32 -14.44 6.43 9.56
N HIS A 33 -13.69 6.03 8.54
CA HIS A 33 -14.27 5.62 7.27
C HIS A 33 -14.98 4.27 7.36
N ALA A 34 -16.12 4.14 6.71
CA ALA A 34 -16.74 2.84 6.49
C ALA A 34 -15.87 2.00 5.53
N PRO A 35 -15.74 0.68 5.76
CA PRO A 35 -15.03 -0.20 4.84
C PRO A 35 -15.74 -0.24 3.48
N VAL A 36 -14.95 -0.40 2.43
CA VAL A 36 -15.46 -0.45 1.06
C VAL A 36 -16.24 -1.76 0.88
N PRO A 37 -17.53 -1.72 0.48
CA PRO A 37 -18.40 -2.92 0.44
C PRO A 37 -17.98 -3.97 -0.59
N LYS A 38 -17.06 -3.63 -1.50
CA LYS A 38 -16.52 -4.54 -2.49
C LYS A 38 -15.03 -4.26 -2.70
N CYS A 39 -14.19 -5.12 -2.14
CA CYS A 39 -12.76 -5.14 -2.39
C CYS A 39 -12.49 -6.22 -3.44
N GLU A 40 -12.32 -5.81 -4.70
CA GLU A 40 -11.89 -6.72 -5.76
C GLU A 40 -10.40 -6.46 -6.03
N THR A 41 -9.54 -7.27 -5.44
CA THR A 41 -8.12 -7.33 -5.81
C THR A 41 -8.00 -7.94 -7.20
N ARG A 42 -7.83 -7.09 -8.22
CA ARG A 42 -7.48 -7.52 -9.58
C ARG A 42 -6.01 -7.22 -9.82
N MET A 43 -5.26 -8.22 -10.27
CA MET A 43 -3.88 -8.03 -10.72
C MET A 43 -3.87 -7.06 -11.92
N ARG A 44 -3.26 -5.88 -11.73
CA ARG A 44 -3.02 -4.90 -12.80
C ARG A 44 -1.61 -5.10 -13.37
N ARG A 45 -1.29 -4.33 -14.42
CA ARG A 45 -0.01 -4.40 -15.13
C ARG A 45 1.14 -4.14 -14.14
N ALA A 46 2.15 -5.02 -14.15
CA ALA A 46 3.27 -5.07 -13.20
C ALA A 46 2.94 -5.70 -11.84
N TYR A 47 2.01 -6.67 -11.80
CA TYR A 47 1.72 -7.50 -10.62
C TYR A 47 1.24 -6.72 -9.38
N ASN A 48 0.71 -5.52 -9.59
CA ASN A 48 0.16 -4.65 -8.56
C ASN A 48 -1.35 -4.88 -8.40
N PHE A 49 -1.84 -4.87 -7.16
CA PHE A 49 -3.23 -5.22 -6.82
C PHE A 49 -4.17 -4.01 -6.72
N ALA A 50 -3.91 -2.96 -7.50
CA ALA A 50 -4.71 -1.72 -7.57
C ALA A 50 -4.79 -0.94 -6.25
N LYS A 51 -5.85 -0.14 -6.03
CA LYS A 51 -6.02 0.65 -4.79
C LYS A 51 -6.09 -0.24 -3.54
N ASP A 52 -6.42 -1.50 -3.71
CA ASP A 52 -6.45 -2.51 -2.64
C ASP A 52 -5.16 -3.33 -2.64
N ASP A 53 -4.05 -2.81 -3.19
CA ASP A 53 -2.78 -3.50 -3.21
C ASP A 53 -2.24 -3.62 -1.79
N PRO A 54 -2.19 -4.86 -1.25
CA PRO A 54 -1.60 -5.09 0.04
C PRO A 54 -0.17 -4.54 0.10
N LEU A 55 0.60 -4.48 -0.99
CA LEU A 55 1.96 -3.95 -0.93
C LEU A 55 2.07 -2.43 -0.67
N TYR A 56 1.05 -1.63 -0.98
CA TYR A 56 1.15 -0.15 -0.94
C TYR A 56 0.32 0.53 0.16
N TRP A 57 -0.56 -0.21 0.83
CA TRP A 57 -1.27 0.25 2.04
C TRP A 57 -0.65 -0.35 3.30
N PRO A 58 -0.86 0.24 4.49
CA PRO A 58 -0.40 -0.35 5.74
C PRO A 58 -0.96 -1.78 5.90
N GLN A 59 -0.10 -2.77 5.66
CA GLN A 59 -0.38 -4.18 5.91
C GLN A 59 -0.29 -4.47 7.40
N PRO A 60 -1.12 -5.41 7.91
CA PRO A 60 -0.74 -6.17 9.09
C PRO A 60 0.63 -6.82 8.82
N PHE A 61 1.62 -6.53 9.65
CA PHE A 61 2.95 -7.12 9.53
C PHE A 61 2.86 -8.65 9.57
N HIS A 62 3.42 -9.31 8.57
CA HIS A 62 3.54 -10.77 8.53
C HIS A 62 4.98 -11.17 8.22
N GLN A 63 5.63 -11.88 9.15
CA GLN A 63 7.08 -12.11 9.14
C GLN A 63 7.57 -12.83 7.88
N SER A 64 6.79 -13.75 7.31
CA SER A 64 7.17 -14.49 6.09
C SER A 64 7.27 -13.62 4.83
N VAL A 65 6.68 -12.43 4.84
CA VAL A 65 6.59 -11.52 3.69
C VAL A 65 7.04 -10.09 4.03
N ALA A 66 7.80 -9.91 5.12
CA ALA A 66 8.30 -8.61 5.56
C ALA A 66 9.10 -7.86 4.46
N HIS A 67 9.72 -8.60 3.55
CA HIS A 67 10.46 -8.06 2.40
C HIS A 67 9.56 -7.33 1.39
N LEU A 68 8.26 -7.62 1.32
CA LEU A 68 7.35 -6.95 0.38
C LEU A 68 7.16 -5.47 0.72
N ALA A 69 7.21 -5.10 2.00
CA ALA A 69 7.05 -3.71 2.45
C ALA A 69 8.23 -2.80 2.07
N VAL A 70 9.37 -3.37 1.65
CA VAL A 70 10.57 -2.61 1.26
C VAL A 70 10.82 -2.62 -0.24
N ILE A 71 9.91 -3.19 -1.04
CA ILE A 71 10.04 -3.18 -2.50
C ILE A 71 9.72 -1.77 -3.01
N PRO A 72 10.68 -1.06 -3.62
CA PRO A 72 10.44 0.27 -4.17
C PRO A 72 9.51 0.20 -5.38
N TYR A 73 8.71 1.25 -5.58
CA TYR A 73 7.88 1.40 -6.77
C TYR A 73 8.78 1.49 -8.02
N PRO A 74 8.56 0.66 -9.06
CA PRO A 74 9.38 0.68 -10.25
C PRO A 74 9.21 2.00 -11.02
N SER A 75 10.33 2.63 -11.38
CA SER A 75 10.38 3.82 -12.22
C SER A 75 10.78 3.47 -13.64
N ASN A 76 10.11 4.09 -14.61
CA ASN A 76 10.46 3.99 -16.03
C ASN A 76 11.44 5.10 -16.48
N ALA A 77 11.90 5.95 -15.56
CA ALA A 77 12.84 7.03 -15.88
C ALA A 77 14.23 6.46 -16.18
N SER A 78 14.77 6.78 -17.35
CA SER A 78 16.12 6.37 -17.80
C SER A 78 17.24 6.87 -16.89
N GLU A 79 16.99 7.95 -16.15
CA GLU A 79 17.94 8.55 -15.21
C GLU A 79 17.86 7.92 -13.81
N HIS A 80 16.93 7.00 -13.56
CA HIS A 80 16.79 6.39 -12.26
C HIS A 80 18.01 5.49 -11.95
N PRO A 81 18.63 5.56 -10.76
CA PRO A 81 19.81 4.75 -10.42
C PRO A 81 19.60 3.23 -10.56
N LEU A 82 18.36 2.78 -10.42
CA LEU A 82 17.92 1.39 -10.56
C LEU A 82 17.21 1.09 -11.90
N TYR A 83 17.41 1.93 -12.93
CA TYR A 83 16.74 1.79 -14.23
C TYR A 83 16.80 0.35 -14.78
N TYR A 84 17.97 -0.27 -14.81
CA TYR A 84 18.13 -1.64 -15.31
C TYR A 84 17.44 -2.69 -14.45
N ALA A 85 17.27 -2.46 -13.15
CA ALA A 85 16.55 -3.39 -12.27
C ALA A 85 15.04 -3.40 -12.55
N TRP A 86 14.52 -2.35 -13.19
CA TRP A 86 13.11 -2.19 -13.53
C TRP A 86 12.84 -2.18 -15.04
N TYR A 87 13.89 -2.35 -15.84
CA TYR A 87 13.80 -2.40 -17.28
C TYR A 87 12.93 -3.59 -17.71
N GLN A 88 11.91 -3.31 -18.51
CA GLN A 88 11.11 -4.35 -19.16
C GLN A 88 11.68 -4.62 -20.54
N PRO A 89 12.21 -5.83 -20.82
CA PRO A 89 12.76 -6.15 -22.12
C PRO A 89 11.72 -5.96 -23.23
N ALA A 90 12.11 -5.24 -24.28
CA ALA A 90 11.38 -5.15 -25.52
C ALA A 90 11.83 -6.26 -26.48
N SER A 91 10.97 -6.62 -27.44
CA SER A 91 11.30 -7.63 -28.46
C SER A 91 12.59 -7.31 -29.23
N SER A 92 12.92 -6.03 -29.36
CA SER A 92 14.16 -5.53 -29.98
C SER A 92 15.43 -5.94 -29.24
N ASP A 93 15.36 -6.16 -27.92
CA ASP A 93 16.54 -6.50 -27.10
C ASP A 93 17.06 -7.91 -27.36
N PHE A 94 16.25 -8.74 -28.01
CA PHE A 94 16.58 -10.12 -28.36
C PHE A 94 17.06 -10.26 -29.81
N LEU A 95 17.16 -9.16 -30.55
CA LEU A 95 17.70 -9.20 -31.90
C LEU A 95 19.23 -9.29 -31.84
N PRO A 96 19.86 -10.23 -32.57
CA PRO A 96 21.32 -10.34 -32.60
C PRO A 96 21.94 -9.11 -33.25
N ASN A 97 23.00 -8.56 -32.65
CA ASN A 97 23.77 -7.48 -33.25
C ASN A 97 24.43 -7.97 -34.54
N THR A 98 23.90 -7.57 -35.69
CA THR A 98 24.55 -7.77 -36.99
C THR A 98 25.64 -6.72 -37.14
N SER A 99 26.83 -7.03 -36.62
CA SER A 99 28.07 -6.28 -36.90
C SER A 99 28.69 -6.74 -38.21
#